data_AF-A0A3D0JNM1-F1
#
_entry.id   AF-A0A3D0JNM1-F1
#
_cell.length_a   1.000
_cell.length_b   1.000
_cell.length_c   1.000
_cell.angle_alpha   90.00
_cell.angle_beta   90.00
_cell.angle_gamma   90.00
#
_symmetry.space_group_name_H-M   'P 1'
#
loop_
_entity.id
_entity.type
_entity.pdbx_description
1 polymer ?
#
loop_
_entity_poly.entity_id
_entity_poly.type
_entity_poly.pdbx_seq_one_letter_code
_entity_poly.pdbx_strand_id
1 'polypeptide(L)'
;GAIQVQEGEEIMLISDQGTLVRTRVDEVSSSGRNTQGVTLIKLAKDETLVGLERVQEPTPVDEDELVEGEEGAEVAESADAPVADAEEGSEE
;
A
#
# COMPACT_ATOMS: atom_id res chain seq x y z
N GLY A 1 6.22 -1.96 -10.48
CA GLY A 1 5.36 -2.65 -9.49
C GLY A 1 3.98 -2.84 -10.08
N ALA A 2 3.14 -3.64 -9.43
CA ALA A 2 1.72 -3.75 -9.73
C ALA A 2 0.95 -3.67 -8.40
N ILE A 3 -0.27 -3.15 -8.45
CA ILE A 3 -1.16 -3.09 -7.30
C ILE A 3 -2.33 -4.03 -7.60
N GLN A 4 -2.58 -4.95 -6.69
CA GLN A 4 -3.72 -5.85 -6.78
C GLN A 4 -4.96 -5.14 -6.25
N VAL A 5 -6.04 -5.24 -7.01
CA VAL A 5 -7.35 -4.67 -6.70
C VAL A 5 -8.43 -5.74 -6.80
N GLN A 6 -9.54 -5.53 -6.12
CA GLN A 6 -10.73 -6.38 -6.13
C GLN A 6 -11.91 -5.63 -6.78
N GLU A 7 -12.93 -6.38 -7.17
CA GLU A 7 -14.20 -5.81 -7.64
C GLU A 7 -14.85 -4.98 -6.51
N GLY A 8 -15.45 -3.85 -6.86
CA GLY A 8 -16.01 -2.90 -5.89
C GLY A 8 -14.99 -2.02 -5.14
N GLU A 9 -13.69 -2.26 -5.28
CA GLU A 9 -12.68 -1.33 -4.77
C GLU A 9 -12.52 -0.11 -5.69
N GLU A 10 -11.83 0.91 -5.17
CA GLU A 10 -11.47 2.10 -5.92
C GLU A 10 -9.96 2.27 -5.95
N ILE A 11 -9.49 3.02 -6.95
CA ILE A 11 -8.11 3.46 -7.03
C ILE A 11 -8.06 4.98 -6.96
N MET A 12 -7.04 5.49 -6.29
CA MET A 12 -6.76 6.91 -6.18
C MET A 12 -5.46 7.23 -6.91
N LEU A 13 -5.56 8.11 -7.89
CA LEU A 13 -4.43 8.63 -8.66
C LEU A 13 -4.04 10.00 -8.09
N ILE A 14 -2.75 10.20 -7.84
CA ILE A 14 -2.22 11.41 -7.20
C ILE A 14 -1.17 12.03 -8.12
N SER A 15 -1.37 13.29 -8.50
CA SER A 15 -0.39 14.07 -9.26
C SER A 15 0.55 14.87 -8.36
N ASP A 16 1.69 15.30 -8.91
CA ASP A 16 2.66 16.18 -8.25
C ASP A 16 2.09 17.57 -7.89
N GLN A 17 1.03 18.01 -8.55
CA GLN A 17 0.31 19.26 -8.25
C GLN A 17 -0.79 19.07 -7.20
N GLY A 18 -0.95 17.88 -6.64
CA GLY A 18 -2.00 17.60 -5.64
C GLY A 18 -3.38 17.44 -6.25
N THR A 19 -3.49 17.04 -7.52
CA THR A 19 -4.75 16.58 -8.10
C THR A 19 -4.99 15.13 -7.66
N LEU A 20 -6.12 14.88 -6.99
CA LEU A 20 -6.55 13.54 -6.59
C LEU A 20 -7.74 13.12 -7.46
N VAL A 21 -7.60 11.98 -8.16
CA VAL A 21 -8.69 11.40 -8.95
C VAL A 21 -9.02 10.03 -8.40
N ARG A 22 -10.28 9.86 -8.00
CA ARG A 22 -10.84 8.58 -7.53
C ARG A 22 -11.59 7.93 -8.69
N THR A 23 -11.35 6.64 -8.92
CA THR A 23 -11.97 5.88 -10.00
C THR A 23 -12.31 4.49 -9.51
N ARG A 24 -13.51 4.01 -9.85
CA ARG A 24 -13.94 2.65 -9.51
C ARG A 24 -13.18 1.66 -10.38
N VAL A 25 -12.75 0.55 -9.79
CA VAL A 25 -12.05 -0.51 -10.54
C VAL A 25 -12.93 -1.03 -11.68
N ASP A 26 -14.24 -1.09 -11.46
CA ASP A 26 -15.24 -1.56 -12.43
C ASP A 26 -15.36 -0.63 -13.67
N GLU A 27 -14.90 0.63 -13.58
CA GLU A 27 -14.88 1.58 -14.70
C GLU A 27 -13.61 1.41 -15.56
N VAL A 28 -12.61 0.68 -15.07
CA VAL A 28 -11.34 0.45 -15.77
C VAL A 28 -11.47 -0.74 -16.72
N SER A 29 -11.15 -0.50 -17.99
CA SER A 29 -11.20 -1.58 -18.99
C SER A 29 -10.15 -2.66 -18.70
N SER A 30 -10.61 -3.90 -18.51
CA SER A 30 -9.72 -5.07 -18.41
C SER A 30 -9.06 -5.35 -19.76
N SER A 31 -7.75 -5.21 -19.83
CA SER A 31 -6.96 -5.48 -21.04
C SER A 31 -5.81 -6.45 -20.75
N GLY A 32 -5.39 -7.20 -21.76
CA GLY A 32 -4.33 -8.20 -21.63
C GLY A 32 -2.96 -7.59 -21.27
N ARG A 33 -2.06 -8.43 -20.76
CA ARG A 33 -0.73 -8.00 -20.28
C ARG A 33 0.17 -7.39 -21.37
N ASN A 34 -0.02 -7.78 -22.63
CA ASN A 34 0.75 -7.25 -23.76
C ASN A 34 -0.04 -6.15 -24.49
N THR A 35 -0.44 -5.10 -23.76
CA THR A 35 -1.17 -3.96 -24.31
C THR A 35 -0.65 -2.65 -23.71
N GLN A 36 -0.98 -1.52 -24.36
CA GLN A 36 -0.62 -0.19 -23.86
C GLN A 36 -1.54 0.28 -22.72
N GLY A 37 -2.69 -0.38 -22.53
CA GLY A 37 -3.70 0.02 -21.56
C GLY A 37 -4.60 1.15 -22.07
N VAL A 38 -5.33 1.76 -21.13
CA VAL A 38 -6.26 2.87 -21.38
C VAL A 38 -5.85 4.10 -20.58
N THR A 39 -6.26 5.29 -21.05
CA THR A 39 -6.04 6.53 -20.31
C THR A 39 -7.11 6.69 -19.22
N LEU A 40 -6.69 6.65 -17.96
CA LEU A 40 -7.59 6.90 -16.82
C LEU A 40 -7.81 8.38 -16.56
N ILE A 41 -6.74 9.18 -16.62
CA ILE A 41 -6.78 10.62 -16.34
C ILE A 41 -6.03 11.39 -17.41
N LYS A 42 -6.48 12.63 -17.67
CA LYS A 42 -5.75 13.59 -18.48
C LYS A 42 -5.05 14.55 -17.53
N LEU A 43 -3.72 14.55 -17.58
CA LEU A 43 -2.89 15.49 -16.83
C LEU A 43 -2.74 16.79 -17.62
N ALA A 44 -2.58 17.90 -16.90
CA ALA A 44 -2.22 19.18 -17.49
C ALA A 44 -0.79 19.15 -18.06
N LYS A 45 -0.42 20.23 -18.76
CA LYS A 45 0.95 20.39 -19.25
C LYS A 45 1.89 20.53 -18.05
N ASP A 46 3.00 19.79 -18.08
CA ASP A 46 4.02 19.76 -17.01
C ASP A 46 3.51 19.19 -15.66
N GLU A 47 2.37 18.49 -15.65
CA GLU A 47 1.87 17.73 -14.51
C GLU A 47 2.22 16.24 -14.67
N THR A 48 2.64 15.60 -13.59
CA THR A 48 3.01 14.18 -13.60
C THR A 48 2.25 13.38 -12.55
N LEU A 49 1.93 12.13 -12.87
CA LEU A 49 1.36 11.20 -11.88
C LEU A 49 2.50 10.70 -10.99
N VAL A 50 2.36 10.89 -9.67
CA VAL A 50 3.37 10.50 -8.68
C VAL A 50 2.93 9.36 -7.78
N GLY A 51 1.63 9.09 -7.68
CA GLY A 51 1.09 8.07 -6.79
C GLY A 51 -0.11 7.32 -7.36
N LEU A 52 -0.20 6.05 -7.01
CA LEU A 52 -1.38 5.21 -7.19
C LEU A 52 -1.60 4.41 -5.90
N GLU A 53 -2.77 4.55 -5.30
CA GLU A 53 -3.16 3.87 -4.07
C GLU A 53 -4.47 3.11 -4.30
N ARG A 54 -4.63 1.93 -3.70
CA ARG A 54 -5.95 1.26 -3.64
C ARG A 54 -6.72 1.81 -2.46
N VAL A 55 -8.03 1.98 -2.63
CA VAL A 55 -8.96 2.45 -1.61
C VAL A 55 -9.99 1.35 -1.40
N GLN A 56 -9.99 0.79 -0.20
CA GLN A 56 -11.03 -0.14 0.24
C GLN A 56 -12.28 0.68 0.55
N GLU A 57 -13.42 0.32 -0.05
CA GLU A 57 -14.69 0.88 0.37
C GLU A 57 -14.99 0.36 1.79
N PRO A 58 -15.27 1.23 2.78
CA PRO A 58 -15.66 0.76 4.09
C PRO A 58 -16.97 -0.01 3.93
N THR A 59 -16.97 -1.29 4.29
CA THR A 59 -18.21 -2.02 4.46
C THR A 59 -19.06 -1.25 5.46
N PRO A 60 -20.36 -1.00 5.19
CA PRO A 60 -21.24 -0.48 6.21
C PRO A 60 -21.20 -1.47 7.36
N VAL A 61 -20.52 -1.10 8.44
CA VAL A 61 -20.63 -1.82 9.70
C VAL A 61 -22.05 -1.59 10.17
N ASP A 62 -22.85 -2.65 10.23
CA ASP A 62 -24.05 -2.62 11.04
C ASP A 62 -23.61 -2.17 12.45
N GLU A 63 -24.28 -1.18 13.03
CA GLU A 63 -23.88 -0.54 14.31
C GLU A 63 -23.76 -1.55 15.48
N ASP A 64 -24.17 -2.80 15.27
CA ASP A 64 -24.11 -3.93 16.20
C ASP A 64 -22.83 -4.79 16.11
N GLU A 65 -21.94 -4.60 15.12
CA GLU A 65 -20.74 -5.45 14.90
C GLU A 65 -19.41 -4.68 14.99
N LEU A 66 -19.27 -3.78 15.97
CA LEU A 66 -17.97 -3.27 16.37
C LEU A 66 -17.31 -4.26 17.36
N VAL A 67 -16.70 -5.32 16.83
CA VAL A 67 -15.81 -6.20 17.60
C VAL A 67 -14.39 -5.62 17.60
N GLU A 68 -13.80 -5.57 18.78
CA GLU A 68 -12.53 -4.93 19.10
C GLU A 68 -11.36 -5.42 18.24
N GLY A 69 -10.54 -4.46 17.78
CA GLY A 69 -9.33 -4.73 17.02
C GLY A 69 -8.17 -5.15 17.90
N GLU A 70 -7.63 -6.33 17.63
CA GLU A 70 -6.22 -6.72 17.73
C GLU A 70 -5.97 -7.47 16.40
N GLU A 71 -4.94 -7.18 15.58
CA GLU A 71 -3.53 -7.21 15.91
C GLU A 71 -2.76 -6.14 15.10
N GLY A 72 -2.18 -5.18 15.81
CA GLY A 72 -0.99 -4.48 15.35
C GLY A 72 0.21 -5.11 16.02
N ALA A 73 0.97 -5.94 15.30
CA ALA A 73 2.27 -6.42 15.79
C ALA A 73 3.20 -6.78 14.62
N GLU A 74 3.93 -5.79 14.11
CA GLU A 74 5.35 -5.95 13.81
C GLU A 74 6.01 -4.60 13.49
N VAL A 75 6.63 -4.00 14.52
CA VAL A 75 7.75 -3.07 14.32
C VAL A 75 8.90 -3.53 15.20
N ALA A 76 9.92 -4.07 14.52
CA ALA A 76 11.36 -4.05 14.78
C ALA A 76 11.87 -4.02 16.24
N GLU A 77 12.60 -5.09 16.61
CA GLU A 77 13.81 -4.95 17.43
C GLU A 77 14.82 -6.06 17.10
N SER A 78 15.94 -5.70 16.49
CA SER A 78 17.20 -6.47 16.52
C SER A 78 18.33 -5.52 16.15
N ALA A 79 18.75 -4.73 17.12
CA ALA A 79 20.08 -4.13 17.14
C ALA A 79 20.77 -4.60 18.42
N ASP A 80 21.72 -5.53 18.31
CA ASP A 80 23.00 -5.33 18.97
C ASP A 80 24.11 -6.15 18.30
N ALA A 81 25.22 -5.48 18.03
CA ALA A 81 26.43 -6.04 17.45
C ALA A 81 27.27 -6.76 18.52
N PRO A 82 28.19 -7.69 18.15
CA PRO A 82 28.94 -8.46 19.13
C PRO A 82 30.04 -7.60 19.75
N VAL A 83 30.03 -7.42 21.07
CA VAL A 83 31.20 -6.99 21.82
C VAL A 83 31.95 -8.22 22.34
N ALA A 84 33.17 -8.37 21.86
CA ALA A 84 34.16 -9.30 22.37
C ALA A 84 34.61 -8.87 23.78
N ASP A 85 34.82 -9.84 24.66
CA ASP A 85 35.83 -9.73 25.71
C ASP A 85 36.46 -11.11 25.95
N ALA A 86 37.78 -11.10 26.11
CA ALA A 86 38.65 -12.25 26.16
C ALA A 86 39.21 -12.46 27.58
N GLU A 87 39.52 -13.73 27.88
CA GLU A 87 40.43 -14.23 28.94
C GLU A 87 40.00 -14.02 30.41
N GLU A 88 39.85 -15.10 31.18
CA GLU A 88 40.94 -15.70 31.99
C GLU A 88 40.47 -17.02 32.62
N GLY A 89 41.39 -17.97 32.83
CA GLY A 89 41.10 -19.38 33.11
C GLY A 89 40.93 -19.78 34.58
N SER A 90 40.75 -21.09 34.78
CA SER A 90 41.22 -21.91 35.92
C SER A 90 40.45 -23.25 35.94
N GLU A 91 41.23 -24.34 35.99
CA GLU A 91 40.98 -25.71 36.52
C GLU A 91 39.64 -26.43 36.18
N GLU A 92 39.63 -27.69 35.73
CA GLU A 92 40.35 -28.89 36.20
C GLU A 92 40.63 -29.88 35.04
#